data_AF-X6C9N9-F1
#
_entry.id   AF-X6C9N9-F1
#
_cell.length_a   1.000
_cell.length_b   1.000
_cell.length_c   1.000
_cell.angle_alpha   90.00
_cell.angle_beta   90.00
_cell.angle_gamma   90.00
#
_symmetry.space_group_name_H-M   'P 1'
#
loop_
_entity.id
_entity.type
_entity.pdbx_description
1 polymer ?
#
loop_
_entity_poly.entity_id
_entity_poly.type
_entity_poly.pdbx_seq_one_letter_code
_entity_poly.pdbx_strand_id
1 'polypeptide(L)'
;MIRFQQNARPRTDTPSHLFAVGQTVRMKSRSGLAQKTAELFQIKSRLPVKDGSPQYRIRSEQETYERVTTEDNLEVADAPAVPDSPAV
;
A
#
# COMPACT_ATOMS: atom_id res chain seq x y z
N MET A 1 -32.17 1.36 30.85
CA MET A 1 -30.78 1.68 30.43
C MET A 1 -30.40 0.76 29.28
N ILE A 2 -30.44 1.24 28.04
CA ILE A 2 -30.00 0.46 26.86
C ILE A 2 -28.53 0.78 26.63
N ARG A 3 -27.68 -0.23 26.77
CA ARG A 3 -26.24 -0.15 26.49
C ARG A 3 -26.09 -0.32 24.99
N PHE A 4 -25.83 0.76 24.27
CA PHE A 4 -25.38 0.70 22.88
C PHE A 4 -23.99 0.08 22.89
N GLN A 5 -23.95 -1.25 22.84
CA GLN A 5 -22.77 -1.98 22.43
C GLN A 5 -22.54 -1.63 20.96
N GLN A 6 -21.82 -0.55 20.71
CA GLN A 6 -21.16 -0.35 19.43
C GLN A 6 -20.05 -1.40 19.36
N ASN A 7 -20.45 -2.62 19.01
CA ASN A 7 -19.57 -3.58 18.41
C ASN A 7 -19.02 -2.92 17.14
N ALA A 8 -17.87 -2.26 17.27
CA ALA A 8 -17.04 -1.80 16.15
C ALA A 8 -16.48 -3.04 15.45
N ARG A 9 -17.34 -3.77 14.77
CA ARG A 9 -16.94 -4.76 13.78
C ARG A 9 -16.87 -3.98 12.48
N PRO A 10 -15.69 -3.60 11.97
CA PRO A 10 -15.60 -3.22 10.58
C PRO A 10 -15.97 -4.46 9.76
N ARG A 11 -17.27 -4.57 9.45
CA ARG A 11 -17.80 -5.48 8.43
C ARG A 11 -17.44 -4.87 7.09
N THR A 12 -16.16 -4.86 6.77
CA THR A 12 -15.71 -4.44 5.45
C THR A 12 -15.26 -5.70 4.75
N ASP A 13 -16.18 -6.24 3.96
CA ASP A 13 -15.95 -7.07 2.79
C ASP A 13 -15.01 -6.31 1.83
N THR A 14 -13.79 -6.06 2.31
CA THR A 14 -12.76 -5.38 1.54
C THR A 14 -12.06 -6.52 0.82
N PRO A 15 -12.12 -6.60 -0.52
CA PRO A 15 -11.38 -7.61 -1.29
C PRO A 15 -9.95 -7.60 -0.77
N SER A 16 -9.38 -8.76 -0.41
CA SER A 16 -8.15 -8.90 0.39
C SER A 16 -7.08 -7.85 0.05
N HIS A 17 -7.14 -6.69 0.70
CA HIS A 17 -6.23 -5.58 0.44
C HIS A 17 -4.98 -5.87 1.25
N LEU A 18 -3.86 -6.14 0.57
CA LEU A 18 -2.57 -6.39 1.21
C LEU A 18 -2.07 -5.13 1.93
N PHE A 19 -2.46 -3.94 1.48
CA PHE A 19 -2.01 -2.66 2.03
C PHE A 19 -3.10 -1.95 2.85
N ALA A 20 -2.70 -1.43 4.01
CA ALA A 20 -3.56 -0.63 4.88
C ALA A 20 -3.47 0.87 4.55
N VAL A 21 -4.53 1.63 4.85
CA VAL A 21 -4.48 3.10 4.78
C VAL A 21 -3.50 3.62 5.84
N GLY A 22 -2.59 4.50 5.44
CA GLY A 22 -1.48 5.00 6.26
C GLY A 22 -0.18 4.21 6.07
N GLN A 23 -0.22 3.04 5.43
CA GLN A 23 0.97 2.23 5.14
C GLN A 23 1.86 2.94 4.11
N THR A 24 3.17 2.89 4.36
CA THR A 24 4.19 3.32 3.40
C THR A 24 4.52 2.16 2.46
N VAL A 25 4.38 2.40 1.17
CA VAL A 25 4.60 1.47 0.06
C VAL A 25 5.53 2.12 -0.97
N ARG A 26 6.20 1.33 -1.77
CA ARG A 26 6.98 1.80 -2.93
C ARG A 26 6.33 1.32 -4.21
N MET A 27 6.48 2.07 -5.30
CA MET A 27 6.04 1.60 -6.62
C MET A 27 7.07 0.63 -7.20
N LYS A 28 6.60 -0.48 -7.76
CA LYS A 28 7.43 -1.46 -8.48
C LYS A 28 7.77 -0.89 -9.85
N SER A 29 8.99 -0.39 -10.07
CA SER A 29 9.35 0.09 -11.41
C SER A 29 9.43 -1.04 -12.40
N ARG A 30 8.61 -0.95 -13.44
CA ARG A 30 8.72 -1.74 -14.65
C ARG A 30 9.82 -1.16 -15.53
N SER A 31 10.88 -1.94 -15.73
CA SER A 31 11.89 -1.79 -16.80
C SER A 31 13.04 -0.82 -16.54
N GLY A 32 14.16 -1.33 -16.01
CA GLY A 32 15.55 -1.03 -16.41
C GLY A 32 16.09 0.39 -16.28
N LEU A 33 15.25 1.39 -16.06
CA LEU A 33 15.63 2.76 -15.75
C LEU A 33 15.74 2.83 -14.24
N ALA A 34 16.97 3.06 -13.76
CA ALA A 34 17.26 3.27 -12.35
C ALA A 34 16.14 4.09 -11.72
N GLN A 35 15.45 3.50 -10.74
CA GLN A 35 14.55 4.23 -9.85
C GLN A 35 15.38 5.34 -9.23
N LYS A 36 15.34 6.52 -9.84
CA LYS A 36 16.18 7.65 -9.43
C LYS A 36 15.76 8.16 -8.06
N THR A 37 14.66 7.64 -7.54
CA THR A 37 14.14 7.89 -6.23
C THR A 37 13.35 6.65 -5.82
N ALA A 38 13.79 5.99 -4.76
CA ALA A 38 12.93 5.09 -3.98
C ALA A 38 11.84 5.94 -3.32
N GLU A 39 10.94 6.49 -4.14
CA GLU A 39 9.86 7.34 -3.67
C GLU A 39 8.91 6.46 -2.87
N LEU A 40 8.93 6.73 -1.57
CA LEU A 40 8.03 6.16 -0.61
C LEU A 40 6.69 6.87 -0.79
N PHE A 41 5.65 6.09 -1.01
CA PHE A 41 4.29 6.56 -1.13
C PHE A 41 3.48 6.09 0.08
N GLN A 42 2.58 6.94 0.56
CA GLN A 42 1.65 6.57 1.61
C GLN A 42 0.28 6.23 1.03
N ILE A 43 -0.30 5.11 1.44
CA ILE A 43 -1.68 4.75 1.08
C ILE A 43 -2.63 5.74 1.76
N LYS A 44 -3.31 6.58 0.97
CA LYS A 44 -4.32 7.53 1.46
C LYS A 44 -5.71 6.93 1.52
N SER A 45 -6.05 6.03 0.60
CA SER A 45 -7.37 5.37 0.56
C SER A 45 -7.33 4.07 -0.23
N ARG A 46 -8.22 3.13 0.13
CA ARG A 46 -8.49 1.89 -0.62
C ARG A 46 -9.63 2.15 -1.61
N LEU A 47 -9.44 1.77 -2.86
CA LEU A 47 -10.43 1.90 -3.93
C LEU A 47 -10.99 0.54 -4.32
N PRO A 48 -12.20 0.50 -4.91
CA PRO A 48 -12.75 -0.73 -5.45
C PRO A 48 -11.80 -1.36 -6.47
N VAL A 49 -11.78 -2.69 -6.46
CA VAL A 49 -11.05 -3.52 -7.43
C VAL A 49 -11.47 -3.15 -8.85
N LYS A 50 -10.49 -2.96 -9.72
CA LYS A 50 -10.71 -2.75 -11.16
C LYS A 50 -9.90 -3.80 -11.90
N ASP A 51 -10.55 -4.48 -12.84
CA ASP A 51 -9.91 -5.56 -13.60
C ASP A 51 -9.42 -6.72 -12.71
N GLY A 52 -10.11 -6.98 -11.60
CA GLY A 52 -9.75 -8.03 -10.64
C GLY A 52 -8.60 -7.67 -9.68
N SER A 53 -7.98 -6.49 -9.83
CA SER A 53 -6.91 -6.02 -8.94
C SER A 53 -7.38 -4.91 -8.01
N PRO A 54 -7.09 -4.96 -6.70
CA PRO A 54 -7.44 -3.88 -5.77
C PRO A 54 -6.65 -2.62 -6.11
N GLN A 55 -7.32 -1.48 -6.06
CA GLN A 55 -6.73 -0.18 -6.32
C GLN A 55 -6.50 0.59 -5.03
N TYR A 56 -5.50 1.46 -5.04
CA TYR A 56 -5.08 2.30 -3.94
C TYR A 56 -4.81 3.72 -4.42
N ARG A 57 -5.24 4.70 -3.62
CA ARG A 57 -4.80 6.09 -3.72
C ARG A 57 -3.56 6.22 -2.88
N ILE A 58 -2.47 6.61 -3.52
CA ILE A 58 -1.19 6.83 -2.89
C ILE A 58 -0.74 8.28 -3.07
N ARG A 59 0.03 8.78 -2.11
CA ARG A 59 0.64 10.11 -2.19
C ARG A 59 2.11 10.00 -1.83
N SER A 60 2.99 10.57 -2.64
CA SER A 60 4.41 10.71 -2.32
C SER A 60 4.61 11.93 -1.43
N GLU A 61 5.66 11.93 -0.61
CA GLU A 61 6.10 13.17 0.04
C GLU A 61 6.80 14.12 -0.93
N GLN A 62 7.34 13.59 -2.03
CA GLN A 62 8.05 14.34 -3.06
C GLN A 62 7.12 14.88 -4.15
N GLU A 63 6.03 14.16 -4.44
CA GLU A 63 5.02 14.59 -5.39
C GLU A 63 3.78 15.16 -4.68
N THR A 64 3.39 16.38 -5.05
CA THR A 64 2.23 17.07 -4.46
C THR A 64 0.89 16.46 -4.89
N TYR A 65 0.87 15.58 -5.89
CA TYR A 65 -0.35 14.99 -6.42
C TYR A 65 -0.62 13.57 -5.91
N GLU A 66 -1.90 13.21 -5.86
CA GLU A 66 -2.35 11.87 -5.54
C GLU A 66 -2.34 11.00 -6.79
N ARG A 67 -1.89 9.75 -6.65
CA ARG A 67 -1.84 8.79 -7.74
C ARG A 67 -2.71 7.59 -7.40
N VAL A 68 -3.45 7.08 -8.39
CA VAL A 68 -4.20 5.83 -8.25
C VAL A 68 -3.37 4.73 -8.89
N THR A 69 -3.14 3.64 -8.17
CA THR A 69 -2.41 2.48 -8.67
C THR A 69 -3.06 1.18 -8.20
N THR A 70 -2.74 0.07 -8.84
CA THR A 70 -3.16 -1.26 -8.40
C THR A 70 -2.16 -1.87 -7.43
N GLU A 71 -2.62 -2.85 -6.65
CA GLU A 71 -1.80 -3.64 -5.73
C GLU A 71 -0.56 -4.26 -6.40
N ASP A 72 -0.71 -4.77 -7.62
CA ASP A 72 0.36 -5.44 -8.38
C ASP A 72 1.55 -4.52 -8.68
N ASN A 73 1.31 -3.21 -8.76
CA ASN A 73 2.33 -2.19 -9.01
C ASN A 73 2.92 -1.62 -7.71
N LEU A 74 2.48 -2.10 -6.55
CA LEU A 74 2.93 -1.65 -5.23
C LEU A 74 3.72 -2.75 -4.52
N GLU A 75 4.67 -2.33 -3.70
CA GLU A 75 5.43 -3.21 -2.83
C GLU A 75 5.58 -2.58 -1.45
N VAL A 76 5.67 -3.41 -0.40
CA VAL A 76 5.89 -2.92 0.96
C VAL A 76 7.28 -2.26 1.02
N ALA A 77 7.34 -1.00 1.43
CA ALA A 77 8.61 -0.31 1.63
C ALA A 77 9.36 -0.82 2.87
N ASP A 78 8.61 -1.35 3.85
CA ASP A 78 9.07 -2.00 5.07
C ASP A 78 9.46 -3.47 4.85
N ALA A 79 10.00 -3.82 3.68
CA ALA A 79 10.75 -5.07 3.63
C ALA A 79 12.01 -4.81 4.48
N PRO A 80 12.24 -5.49 5.62
CA PRO A 80 13.59 -5.59 6.10
C PRO A 80 14.35 -6.16 4.91
N ALA A 81 15.28 -5.39 4.36
CA ALA A 81 16.34 -5.98 3.57
C ALA A 81 16.80 -7.14 4.44
N VAL A 82 16.54 -8.37 4.04
CA VAL A 82 17.17 -9.53 4.65
C VAL A 82 18.60 -9.47 4.14
N PRO A 83 19.61 -9.02 4.91
CA PRO A 83 20.96 -9.43 4.62
C PRO A 83 21.02 -10.92 4.99
N ASP A 84 20.49 -11.79 4.14
CA ASP A 84 20.81 -13.21 4.22
C ASP A 84 22.24 -13.37 3.69
N SER A 85 23.19 -12.95 4.52
CA SER A 85 24.60 -13.25 4.43
C SER A 85 25.26 -12.88 5.76
N PRO A 86 25.34 -13.81 6.71
CA PRO A 86 26.56 -14.02 7.45
C PRO A 86 27.25 -15.23 6.83
N ALA A 87 28.29 -14.94 6.05
CA ALA A 87 29.36 -15.89 5.86
C ALA A 87 29.87 -16.34 7.24
N VAL A 88 29.90 -17.65 7.48
CA VAL A 88 30.83 -18.30 8.41
C VAL A 88 31.11 -19.71 7.92
#